data_AF-A0AAU7NNJ4-F1
#
_entry.id   AF-A0AAU7NNJ4-F1
#
_cell.length_a   1.000
_cell.length_b   1.000
_cell.length_c   1.000
_cell.angle_alpha   90.00
_cell.angle_beta   90.00
_cell.angle_gamma   90.00
#
_symmetry.space_group_name_H-M   'P 1'
#
loop_
_entity.id
_entity.type
_entity.pdbx_description
1 polymer ?
#
loop_
_entity_poly.entity_id
_entity_poly.type
_entity_poly.pdbx_seq_one_letter_code
_entity_poly.pdbx_strand_id
1 'polypeptide(L)'
;MVASTLIRPVPIIFFFVSVIGFTHTHDKQRYLLRLLVGFWVMNIGNLIVQHFYQIHGGQAITNNIFADLFLAVLTMYGIFTFKQGKKLLGLGIILYPIIASIVALLFVQAGNGALTQIFLAIFPSVLLAEYNFLLYLAALMYLFRHNRNLQVLCIVIFSIIYLLMGQTQWIMIFSIIPIYLYNGQKGRSMKYFFYIFYPAHIWVLYIIAAIMSNRLS
;
A
#
# COMPACT_ATOMS: atom_id res chain seq x y z
N MET A 1 15.78 -1.03 13.96
CA MET A 1 15.31 -2.38 13.58
C MET A 1 14.07 -2.86 14.35
N VAL A 2 13.91 -2.55 15.66
CA VAL A 2 12.71 -2.95 16.44
C VAL A 2 11.47 -2.09 16.15
N ALA A 3 11.64 -0.77 15.97
CA ALA A 3 10.53 0.15 15.69
C ALA A 3 9.84 -0.11 14.32
N SER A 4 10.59 -0.55 13.31
CA SER A 4 10.07 -0.95 11.99
C SER A 4 9.24 -2.24 12.00
N THR A 5 9.28 -2.99 13.10
CA THR A 5 8.64 -4.30 13.25
C THR A 5 7.25 -4.15 13.89
N LEU A 6 7.08 -3.19 14.80
CA LEU A 6 5.81 -2.90 15.48
C LEU A 6 4.80 -2.13 14.62
N ILE A 7 5.24 -1.45 13.56
CA ILE A 7 4.37 -0.67 12.65
C ILE A 7 3.69 -1.55 11.58
N ARG A 8 4.11 -2.82 11.44
CA ARG A 8 3.64 -3.75 10.40
C ARG A 8 2.18 -4.23 10.45
N PRO A 9 1.41 -4.16 11.57
CA PRO A 9 -0.02 -4.49 11.52
C PRO A 9 -0.90 -3.35 10.99
N VAL A 10 -0.40 -2.11 10.99
CA VAL A 10 -1.12 -0.90 10.56
C VAL A 10 -1.64 -0.98 9.11
N PRO A 11 -0.85 -1.45 8.12
CA PRO A 11 -1.30 -1.62 6.73
C PRO A 11 -2.53 -2.53 6.58
N ILE A 12 -2.67 -3.60 7.37
CA ILE A 12 -3.84 -4.48 7.29
C ILE A 12 -5.10 -3.78 7.75
N ILE A 13 -5.00 -2.92 8.76
CA ILE A 13 -6.12 -2.09 9.19
C ILE A 13 -6.51 -1.13 8.06
N PHE A 14 -5.54 -0.51 7.38
CA PHE A 14 -5.81 0.34 6.22
C PHE A 14 -6.44 -0.43 5.05
N PHE A 15 -5.97 -1.64 4.75
CA PHE A 15 -6.61 -2.50 3.76
C PHE A 15 -8.05 -2.86 4.15
N PHE A 16 -8.28 -3.24 5.40
CA PHE A 16 -9.62 -3.54 5.91
C PHE A 16 -10.56 -2.33 5.81
N VAL A 17 -10.10 -1.15 6.23
CA VAL A 17 -10.87 0.10 6.08
C VAL A 17 -11.10 0.43 4.61
N SER A 18 -10.14 0.13 3.73
CA SER A 18 -10.30 0.33 2.28
C SER A 18 -11.32 -0.62 1.68
N VAL A 19 -11.41 -1.86 2.15
CA VAL A 19 -12.45 -2.83 1.78
C VAL A 19 -13.83 -2.29 2.17
N ILE A 20 -14.00 -1.81 3.40
CA ILE A 20 -15.27 -1.20 3.84
C ILE A 20 -15.56 0.07 3.04
N GLY A 21 -14.58 0.95 2.89
CA GLY A 21 -14.69 2.18 2.13
C GLY A 21 -15.13 1.92 0.70
N PHE A 22 -14.50 0.96 0.02
CA PHE A 22 -14.81 0.58 -1.35
C PHE A 22 -16.22 -0.02 -1.50
N THR A 23 -16.64 -0.88 -0.56
CA THR A 23 -17.98 -1.49 -0.58
C THR A 23 -19.11 -0.46 -0.44
N HIS A 24 -18.90 0.58 0.38
CA HIS A 24 -19.91 1.61 0.66
C HIS A 24 -19.80 2.83 -0.25
N THR A 25 -18.71 2.96 -1.01
CA THR A 25 -18.50 4.10 -1.90
C THR A 25 -19.30 3.92 -3.20
N HIS A 26 -20.14 4.91 -3.50
CA HIS A 26 -20.86 5.01 -4.76
C HIS A 26 -19.88 5.26 -5.93
N ASP A 27 -19.03 6.28 -5.81
CA ASP A 27 -18.06 6.66 -6.84
C ASP A 27 -16.66 6.05 -6.59
N LYS A 28 -16.48 4.83 -7.11
CA LYS A 28 -15.24 4.05 -6.96
C LYS A 28 -14.06 4.64 -7.74
N GLN A 29 -14.32 5.32 -8.85
CA GLN A 29 -13.28 5.95 -9.68
C GLN A 29 -12.67 7.15 -8.97
N ARG A 30 -13.48 8.02 -8.37
CA ARG A 30 -12.96 9.12 -7.53
C ARG A 30 -12.18 8.60 -6.34
N TYR A 31 -12.52 7.44 -5.78
CA TYR A 31 -11.73 6.85 -4.71
C TYR A 31 -10.34 6.42 -5.17
N LEU A 32 -10.26 5.71 -6.31
CA LEU A 32 -8.98 5.35 -6.94
C LEU A 32 -8.15 6.59 -7.29
N LEU A 33 -8.76 7.61 -7.88
CA LEU A 33 -8.06 8.85 -8.23
C LEU A 33 -7.46 9.54 -7.01
N ARG A 34 -8.17 9.60 -5.88
CA ARG A 34 -7.61 10.18 -4.64
C ARG A 34 -6.37 9.43 -4.14
N LEU A 35 -6.38 8.10 -4.24
CA LEU A 35 -5.22 7.28 -3.85
C LEU A 35 -4.05 7.48 -4.83
N LEU A 36 -4.34 7.56 -6.13
CA LEU A 36 -3.32 7.82 -7.15
C LEU A 36 -2.68 9.21 -7.01
N VAL A 37 -3.49 10.23 -6.73
CA VAL A 37 -2.97 11.57 -6.41
C VAL A 37 -2.11 11.53 -5.15
N GLY A 38 -2.53 10.82 -4.10
CA GLY A 38 -1.72 10.61 -2.90
C GLY A 38 -0.37 9.94 -3.19
N PHE A 39 -0.36 8.95 -4.08
CA PHE A 39 0.85 8.29 -4.55
C PHE A 39 1.81 9.26 -5.24
N TRP A 40 1.32 10.08 -6.17
CA TRP A 40 2.16 11.08 -6.86
C TRP A 40 2.66 12.17 -5.91
N VAL A 41 1.80 12.67 -5.01
CA VAL A 41 2.20 13.64 -3.98
C VAL A 41 3.31 13.08 -3.11
N MET A 42 3.22 11.82 -2.69
CA MET A 42 4.29 11.15 -1.95
C MET A 42 5.58 11.07 -2.76
N ASN A 43 5.52 10.61 -4.01
CA ASN A 43 6.73 10.47 -4.83
C ASN A 43 7.41 11.82 -5.08
N ILE A 44 6.64 12.85 -5.44
CA ILE A 44 7.17 14.20 -5.68
C ILE A 44 7.74 14.78 -4.38
N GLY A 45 7.01 14.68 -3.26
CA GLY A 45 7.50 15.19 -1.98
C GLY A 45 8.72 14.43 -1.47
N ASN A 46 8.79 13.11 -1.69
CA ASN A 46 9.98 12.31 -1.38
C ASN A 46 11.19 12.79 -2.17
N LEU A 47 11.04 13.09 -3.46
CA LEU A 47 12.12 13.66 -4.28
C LEU A 47 12.58 15.02 -3.77
N ILE A 48 11.65 15.92 -3.44
CA ILE A 48 11.94 17.25 -2.92
C ILE A 48 12.70 17.15 -1.59
N VAL A 49 12.19 16.35 -0.64
CA VAL A 49 12.78 16.22 0.69
C VAL A 49 14.18 15.61 0.60
N GLN A 50 14.38 14.57 -0.22
CA GLN A 50 15.68 13.93 -0.41
C GLN A 50 16.69 14.82 -1.15
N HIS A 51 16.21 15.73 -2.00
CA HIS A 51 17.07 16.71 -2.65
C HIS A 51 17.68 17.69 -1.63
N PHE A 52 16.87 18.18 -0.67
CA PHE A 52 17.31 19.14 0.34
C PHE A 52 18.02 18.50 1.54
N TYR A 53 17.63 17.29 1.93
CA TYR A 53 18.15 16.60 3.11
C TYR A 53 18.70 15.24 2.71
N GLN A 54 20.03 15.12 2.65
CA GLN A 54 20.70 13.85 2.36
C GLN A 54 21.15 13.19 3.65
N ILE A 55 20.88 11.89 3.79
CA ILE A 55 21.39 11.06 4.89
C ILE A 55 22.74 10.47 4.47
N HIS A 56 23.79 10.71 5.27
CA HIS A 56 25.09 10.06 5.08
C HIS A 56 24.93 8.54 5.27
N GLY A 57 25.17 7.76 4.21
CA GLY A 57 24.91 6.31 4.16
C GLY A 57 23.83 5.89 3.16
N GLY A 58 23.22 6.81 2.42
CA GLY A 58 22.43 6.50 1.21
C GLY A 58 21.05 5.90 1.44
N GLN A 59 20.46 6.08 2.64
CA GLN A 59 19.08 5.63 2.88
C GLN A 59 18.08 6.61 2.24
N ALA A 60 17.40 6.15 1.20
CA ALA A 60 16.33 6.87 0.51
C ALA A 60 14.96 6.60 1.15
N ILE A 61 14.02 7.53 1.01
CA ILE A 61 12.62 7.27 1.35
C ILE A 61 12.03 6.42 0.22
N THR A 62 11.80 5.14 0.50
CA THR A 62 11.15 4.20 -0.44
C THR A 62 9.68 3.97 -0.11
N ASN A 63 9.22 4.44 1.05
CA ASN A 63 7.92 4.09 1.61
C ASN A 63 6.78 4.91 1.00
N ASN A 64 5.74 4.23 0.49
CA ASN A 64 4.57 4.87 -0.11
C ASN A 64 3.32 3.98 -0.01
N ILE A 65 2.65 4.01 1.14
CA ILE A 65 1.43 3.20 1.39
C ILE A 65 0.29 3.50 0.40
N PHE A 66 0.27 4.68 -0.24
CA PHE A 66 -0.75 4.98 -1.24
C PHE A 66 -0.62 4.10 -2.48
N ALA A 67 0.59 3.65 -2.82
CA ALA A 67 0.80 2.66 -3.87
C ALA A 67 0.09 1.35 -3.52
N ASP A 68 0.35 0.83 -2.32
CA ASP A 68 -0.26 -0.41 -1.83
C ASP A 68 -1.79 -0.32 -1.78
N LEU A 69 -2.32 0.77 -1.22
CA LEU A 69 -3.77 0.99 -1.12
C LEU A 69 -4.41 1.17 -2.49
N PHE A 70 -3.75 1.89 -3.40
CA PHE A 70 -4.23 2.05 -4.77
C PHE A 70 -4.32 0.69 -5.47
N LEU A 71 -3.27 -0.12 -5.43
CA LEU A 71 -3.25 -1.44 -6.07
C LEU A 71 -4.27 -2.41 -5.45
N ALA A 72 -4.41 -2.39 -4.12
CA ALA A 72 -5.43 -3.14 -3.41
C ALA A 72 -6.86 -2.73 -3.85
N VAL A 73 -7.15 -1.43 -3.91
CA VAL A 73 -8.47 -0.95 -4.35
C VAL A 73 -8.69 -1.18 -5.84
N LEU A 74 -7.63 -1.11 -6.65
CA LEU A 74 -7.69 -1.36 -8.09
C LEU A 74 -8.03 -2.83 -8.37
N THR A 75 -7.40 -3.77 -7.66
CA THR A 75 -7.75 -5.19 -7.77
C THR A 75 -9.18 -5.47 -7.32
N MET A 76 -9.65 -4.85 -6.22
CA MET A 76 -11.07 -4.92 -5.81
C MET A 76 -12.01 -4.36 -6.89
N TYR A 77 -11.63 -3.26 -7.56
CA TYR A 77 -12.36 -2.69 -8.67
C TYR A 77 -12.39 -3.60 -9.90
N GLY A 78 -11.28 -4.30 -10.18
CA GLY A 78 -11.23 -5.35 -11.19
C GLY A 78 -12.21 -6.48 -10.89
N ILE A 79 -12.25 -6.98 -9.65
CA ILE A 79 -13.22 -8.01 -9.21
C ILE A 79 -14.66 -7.50 -9.34
N PHE A 80 -14.93 -6.26 -8.93
CA PHE A 80 -16.25 -5.63 -9.07
C PHE A 80 -16.68 -5.55 -10.54
N THR A 81 -15.76 -5.19 -11.44
CA THR A 81 -16.03 -5.06 -12.87
C THR A 81 -16.21 -6.42 -13.55
N PHE A 82 -15.43 -7.42 -13.12
CA PHE A 82 -15.58 -8.80 -13.54
C PHE A 82 -16.97 -9.35 -13.20
N LYS A 83 -17.46 -9.09 -11.99
CA LYS A 83 -18.80 -9.50 -11.53
C LYS A 83 -19.95 -8.79 -12.27
N GLN A 84 -19.71 -7.61 -12.83
CA GLN A 84 -20.68 -6.88 -13.66
C GLN A 84 -20.75 -7.35 -15.12
N GLY A 85 -20.08 -8.45 -15.48
CA GLY A 85 -20.15 -9.05 -16.82
C GLY A 85 -19.07 -8.56 -17.78
N LYS A 86 -18.31 -7.52 -17.45
CA LYS A 86 -17.15 -7.05 -18.23
C LYS A 86 -15.89 -7.87 -17.91
N LYS A 87 -15.93 -9.18 -18.17
CA LYS A 87 -14.91 -10.16 -17.73
C LYS A 87 -13.48 -9.82 -18.19
N LEU A 88 -13.29 -9.51 -19.47
CA LEU A 88 -11.96 -9.19 -20.03
C LEU A 88 -11.34 -7.95 -19.36
N LEU A 89 -12.14 -6.88 -19.23
CA LEU A 89 -11.68 -5.64 -18.61
C LEU A 89 -11.43 -5.83 -17.11
N GLY A 90 -12.28 -6.58 -16.40
CA GLY A 90 -12.06 -6.92 -15.00
C GLY A 90 -10.79 -7.74 -14.78
N LEU A 91 -10.51 -8.72 -15.64
CA LEU A 91 -9.29 -9.53 -15.58
C LEU A 91 -8.03 -8.68 -15.85
N GLY A 92 -8.08 -7.81 -16.87
CA GLY A 92 -6.98 -6.89 -17.16
C GLY A 92 -6.63 -5.98 -15.97
N ILE A 93 -7.65 -5.47 -15.26
CA ILE A 93 -7.44 -4.64 -14.05
C ILE A 93 -6.86 -5.45 -12.89
N ILE A 94 -7.29 -6.70 -12.70
CA ILE A 94 -6.73 -7.58 -11.65
C ILE A 94 -5.26 -7.90 -11.92
N LEU A 95 -4.88 -8.07 -13.18
CA LEU A 95 -3.51 -8.39 -13.60
C LEU A 95 -2.61 -7.16 -13.72
N TYR A 96 -3.16 -5.95 -13.75
CA TYR A 96 -2.40 -4.71 -13.87
C TYR A 96 -1.18 -4.61 -12.93
N PRO A 97 -1.26 -4.92 -11.62
CA PRO A 97 -0.10 -4.80 -10.72
C PRO A 97 1.07 -5.69 -11.16
N ILE A 98 0.78 -6.89 -11.67
CA ILE A 98 1.77 -7.85 -12.16
C ILE A 98 2.35 -7.34 -13.49
N ILE A 99 1.50 -6.91 -14.42
CA ILE A 99 1.92 -6.40 -15.72
C ILE A 99 2.83 -5.17 -15.55
N ALA A 100 2.42 -4.21 -14.71
CA ALA A 100 3.22 -3.02 -14.42
C ALA A 100 4.59 -3.38 -13.82
N SER A 101 4.63 -4.40 -12.95
CA SER A 101 5.89 -4.89 -12.37
C SER A 101 6.79 -5.56 -13.41
N ILE A 102 6.22 -6.36 -14.32
CA ILE A 102 6.99 -6.98 -15.41
C ILE A 102 7.58 -5.89 -16.32
N VAL A 103 6.79 -4.89 -16.72
CA VAL A 103 7.27 -3.78 -17.56
C VAL A 103 8.42 -3.03 -16.88
N ALA A 104 8.29 -2.73 -15.59
CA ALA A 104 9.38 -2.09 -14.84
C ALA A 104 10.65 -2.97 -14.79
N LEU A 105 10.52 -4.29 -14.60
CA LEU A 105 11.66 -5.22 -14.63
C LEU A 105 12.33 -5.29 -16.00
N LEU A 106 11.57 -5.17 -17.10
CA LEU A 106 12.14 -5.13 -18.44
C LEU A 106 13.01 -3.87 -18.65
N PHE A 107 12.60 -2.72 -18.14
CA PHE A 107 13.44 -1.51 -18.19
C PHE A 107 14.71 -1.64 -17.37
N VAL A 108 14.64 -2.30 -16.19
CA VAL A 108 15.82 -2.61 -15.37
C VAL A 108 16.79 -3.50 -16.14
N GLN A 109 16.29 -4.58 -16.75
CA GLN A 109 17.12 -5.53 -17.50
C GLN A 109 17.73 -4.91 -18.76
N ALA A 110 17.04 -3.96 -19.39
CA ALA A 110 17.55 -3.19 -20.52
C ALA A 110 18.62 -2.15 -20.13
N GLY A 111 18.98 -2.02 -18.85
CA GLY A 111 19.95 -1.04 -18.36
C GLY A 111 19.44 0.40 -18.34
N ASN A 112 18.15 0.63 -18.59
CA ASN A 112 17.55 1.95 -18.66
C ASN A 112 17.09 2.41 -17.27
N GLY A 113 18.05 2.77 -16.41
CA GLY A 113 17.78 3.20 -15.04
C GLY A 113 16.86 4.43 -14.96
N ALA A 114 17.05 5.41 -15.84
CA ALA A 114 16.21 6.62 -15.89
C ALA A 114 14.75 6.30 -16.24
N LEU A 115 14.53 5.49 -17.27
CA LEU A 115 13.17 5.07 -17.66
C LEU A 115 12.50 4.24 -16.57
N THR A 116 13.26 3.39 -15.89
CA THR A 116 12.76 2.63 -14.74
C THR A 116 12.24 3.55 -13.65
N GLN A 117 13.03 4.56 -13.26
CA GLN A 117 12.63 5.51 -12.22
C GLN A 117 11.42 6.35 -12.62
N ILE A 118 11.38 6.85 -13.86
CA ILE A 118 10.23 7.62 -14.38
C ILE A 118 8.97 6.76 -14.39
N PHE A 119 9.07 5.52 -14.89
CA PHE A 119 7.94 4.61 -14.95
C PHE A 119 7.40 4.30 -13.56
N LEU A 120 8.27 3.96 -12.62
CA LEU A 120 7.91 3.64 -11.24
C LEU A 120 7.39 4.87 -10.47
N ALA A 121 7.80 6.09 -10.82
CA ALA A 121 7.26 7.32 -10.21
C ALA A 121 5.81 7.62 -10.66
N ILE A 122 5.44 7.21 -11.87
CA ILE A 122 4.13 7.49 -12.48
C ILE A 122 3.13 6.35 -12.24
N PHE A 123 3.59 5.10 -12.40
CA PHE A 123 2.75 3.91 -12.37
C PHE A 123 3.00 3.09 -11.10
N PRO A 124 2.01 3.00 -10.19
CA PRO A 124 2.09 2.11 -9.04
C PRO A 124 2.30 0.66 -9.50
N SER A 125 3.32 0.00 -8.94
CA SER A 125 3.63 -1.40 -9.23
C SER A 125 3.95 -2.16 -7.94
N VAL A 126 3.93 -3.49 -8.02
CA VAL A 126 4.23 -4.36 -6.85
C VAL A 126 5.70 -4.26 -6.46
N LEU A 127 6.59 -3.88 -7.38
CA LEU A 127 8.02 -3.68 -7.07
C LEU A 127 8.27 -2.57 -6.06
N LEU A 128 7.45 -1.51 -6.08
CA LEU A 128 7.51 -0.42 -5.09
C LEU A 128 6.58 -0.64 -3.90
N ALA A 129 5.66 -1.61 -4.00
CA ALA A 129 4.72 -1.93 -2.94
C ALA A 129 5.49 -2.54 -1.77
N GLU A 130 5.51 -1.85 -0.63
CA GLU A 130 6.22 -2.29 0.58
C GLU A 130 5.83 -3.72 1.00
N TYR A 131 4.60 -4.11 0.68
CA TYR A 131 4.01 -5.36 1.12
C TYR A 131 3.86 -6.41 0.01
N ASN A 132 4.40 -6.18 -1.19
CA ASN A 132 4.41 -7.13 -2.32
C ASN A 132 3.03 -7.81 -2.52
N PHE A 133 2.98 -9.14 -2.35
CA PHE A 133 1.78 -9.97 -2.52
C PHE A 133 0.67 -9.72 -1.49
N LEU A 134 0.95 -8.99 -0.39
CA LEU A 134 -0.05 -8.69 0.64
C LEU A 134 -1.20 -7.84 0.11
N LEU A 135 -1.03 -7.12 -1.01
CA LEU A 135 -2.12 -6.39 -1.66
C LEU A 135 -3.30 -7.31 -1.99
N TYR A 136 -3.05 -8.60 -2.28
CA TYR A 136 -4.09 -9.57 -2.59
C TYR A 136 -4.89 -10.01 -1.35
N LEU A 137 -4.34 -9.83 -0.14
CA LEU A 137 -5.11 -10.03 1.09
C LEU A 137 -6.29 -9.06 1.16
N ALA A 138 -6.13 -7.82 0.71
CA ALA A 138 -7.24 -6.86 0.63
C ALA A 138 -8.35 -7.35 -0.32
N ALA A 139 -7.97 -7.90 -1.47
CA ALA A 139 -8.91 -8.48 -2.42
C ALA A 139 -9.66 -9.71 -1.83
N LEU A 140 -8.95 -10.58 -1.10
CA LEU A 140 -9.56 -11.71 -0.39
C LEU A 140 -10.53 -11.24 0.70
N MET A 141 -10.14 -10.26 1.51
CA MET A 141 -11.01 -9.66 2.52
C MET A 141 -12.28 -9.04 1.91
N TYR A 142 -12.19 -8.48 0.70
CA TYR A 142 -13.33 -7.96 -0.04
C TYR A 142 -14.27 -9.04 -0.57
N LEU A 143 -13.72 -10.16 -1.05
CA LEU A 143 -14.50 -11.33 -1.46
C LEU A 143 -15.31 -11.86 -0.27
N PHE A 144 -14.68 -11.96 0.91
CA PHE A 144 -15.29 -12.42 2.15
C PHE A 144 -15.89 -11.30 3.02
N ARG A 145 -16.23 -10.14 2.43
CA ARG A 145 -16.71 -8.96 3.18
C ARG A 145 -17.91 -9.20 4.10
N HIS A 146 -18.72 -10.22 3.81
CA HIS A 146 -19.91 -10.58 4.58
C HIS A 146 -19.61 -11.56 5.73
N ASN A 147 -18.45 -12.21 5.73
CA ASN A 147 -18.09 -13.25 6.68
C ASN A 147 -16.81 -12.87 7.44
N ARG A 148 -16.98 -12.31 8.64
CA ARG A 148 -15.88 -11.86 9.51
C ARG A 148 -14.85 -12.95 9.78
N ASN A 149 -15.32 -14.16 10.08
CA ASN A 149 -14.47 -15.30 10.41
C ASN A 149 -13.55 -15.68 9.24
N LEU A 150 -14.04 -15.58 7.99
CA LEU A 150 -13.22 -15.85 6.81
C LEU A 150 -12.16 -14.76 6.58
N GLN A 151 -12.47 -13.48 6.87
CA GLN A 151 -11.47 -12.41 6.81
C GLN A 151 -10.35 -12.66 7.83
N VAL A 152 -10.70 -13.02 9.07
CA VAL A 152 -9.74 -13.38 10.11
C VAL A 152 -8.92 -14.60 9.70
N LEU A 153 -9.55 -15.63 9.16
CA LEU A 153 -8.86 -16.82 8.67
C LEU A 153 -7.83 -16.48 7.58
N CYS A 154 -8.18 -15.62 6.61
CA CYS A 154 -7.22 -15.15 5.61
C CYS A 154 -6.02 -14.43 6.24
N ILE A 155 -6.24 -13.57 7.24
CA ILE A 155 -5.16 -12.87 7.95
C ILE A 155 -4.26 -13.88 8.68
N VAL A 156 -4.83 -14.87 9.36
CA VAL A 156 -4.08 -15.92 10.07
C VAL A 156 -3.23 -16.73 9.10
N ILE A 157 -3.81 -17.19 7.99
CA ILE A 157 -3.08 -17.96 6.97
C ILE A 157 -1.91 -17.17 6.41
N PHE A 158 -2.13 -15.91 6.00
CA PHE A 158 -1.05 -15.05 5.51
C PHE A 158 0.00 -14.80 6.59
N SER A 159 -0.41 -14.56 7.84
CA SER A 159 0.51 -14.36 8.97
C SER A 159 1.43 -15.57 9.16
N ILE A 160 0.89 -16.79 9.12
CA ILE A 160 1.66 -18.03 9.23
C ILE A 160 2.61 -18.19 8.04
N ILE A 161 2.16 -17.93 6.81
CA ILE A 161 3.02 -18.00 5.61
C ILE A 161 4.23 -17.06 5.77
N TYR A 162 3.99 -15.79 6.14
CA TYR A 162 5.08 -14.84 6.35
C TYR A 162 5.99 -15.24 7.53
N LEU A 163 5.44 -15.84 8.59
CA LEU A 163 6.24 -16.37 9.70
C LEU A 163 7.18 -17.47 9.24
N LEU A 164 6.67 -18.43 8.46
CA LEU A 164 7.46 -19.55 7.91
C LEU A 164 8.53 -19.08 6.92
N MET A 165 8.28 -17.98 6.20
CA MET A 165 9.26 -17.33 5.34
C MET A 165 10.31 -16.52 6.11
N GLY A 166 10.26 -16.48 7.45
CA GLY A 166 11.16 -15.68 8.29
C GLY A 166 10.91 -14.18 8.21
N GLN A 167 9.75 -13.77 7.69
CA GLN A 167 9.43 -12.38 7.36
C GLN A 167 8.63 -11.73 8.48
N THR A 168 9.10 -10.58 8.98
CA THR A 168 8.48 -9.87 10.12
C THR A 168 7.05 -9.35 9.87
N GLN A 169 6.54 -9.47 8.65
CA GLN A 169 5.15 -9.17 8.28
C GLN A 169 4.14 -10.03 9.04
N TRP A 170 4.51 -11.19 9.60
CA TRP A 170 3.60 -12.06 10.36
C TRP A 170 2.89 -11.37 11.54
N ILE A 171 3.47 -10.29 12.07
CA ILE A 171 2.93 -9.44 13.14
C ILE A 171 1.57 -8.83 12.75
N MET A 172 1.20 -8.88 11.47
CA MET A 172 -0.13 -8.52 11.00
C MET A 172 -1.27 -9.25 11.72
N ILE A 173 -1.01 -10.39 12.35
CA ILE A 173 -1.99 -11.11 13.19
C ILE A 173 -2.64 -10.22 14.26
N PHE A 174 -1.93 -9.22 14.80
CA PHE A 174 -2.49 -8.31 15.81
C PHE A 174 -3.58 -7.38 15.25
N SER A 175 -3.66 -7.20 13.93
CA SER A 175 -4.76 -6.46 13.29
C SER A 175 -6.13 -7.15 13.44
N ILE A 176 -6.16 -8.45 13.79
CA ILE A 176 -7.40 -9.19 14.02
C ILE A 176 -8.22 -8.57 15.14
N ILE A 177 -7.59 -8.09 16.21
CA ILE A 177 -8.27 -7.51 17.37
C ILE A 177 -9.17 -6.33 16.95
N PRO A 178 -8.65 -5.24 16.34
CA PRO A 178 -9.52 -4.13 15.92
C PRO A 178 -10.49 -4.52 14.80
N ILE A 179 -10.14 -5.49 13.95
CA ILE A 179 -11.04 -5.96 12.88
C ILE A 179 -12.23 -6.73 13.45
N TYR A 180 -12.04 -7.51 14.51
CA TYR A 180 -13.12 -8.27 15.15
C TYR A 180 -14.01 -7.38 16.01
N LEU A 181 -13.43 -6.39 16.69
CA LEU A 181 -14.15 -5.37 17.47
C LEU A 181 -14.88 -4.32 16.61
N TYR A 182 -14.77 -4.39 15.29
CA TYR A 182 -15.40 -3.43 14.40
C TYR A 182 -16.92 -3.68 14.28
N ASN A 183 -17.71 -2.74 14.81
CA ASN A 183 -19.18 -2.81 14.90
C ASN A 183 -19.94 -2.62 13.56
N GLY A 184 -19.27 -2.68 12.41
CA GLY A 184 -19.93 -2.55 11.09
C GLY A 184 -20.34 -1.13 10.69
N GLN A 185 -20.27 -0.16 11.62
CA GLN A 185 -20.67 1.22 11.35
C GLN A 185 -19.51 2.07 10.80
N LYS A 186 -19.85 2.98 9.88
CA LYS A 186 -18.89 3.95 9.36
C LYS A 186 -18.56 4.97 10.46
N GLY A 187 -17.36 4.91 11.02
CA GLY A 187 -16.87 5.90 11.97
C GLY A 187 -16.71 7.30 11.36
N ARG A 188 -16.36 8.29 12.18
CA ARG A 188 -16.08 9.67 11.72
C ARG A 188 -15.05 9.66 10.60
N SER A 189 -15.38 10.32 9.49
CA SER A 189 -14.51 10.38 8.31
C SER A 189 -13.34 11.34 8.55
N MET A 190 -12.21 10.81 9.02
CA MET A 190 -10.93 11.52 9.18
C MET A 190 -10.08 11.45 7.90
N LYS A 191 -10.73 11.52 6.73
CA LYS A 191 -10.07 11.28 5.43
C LYS A 191 -8.88 12.23 5.21
N TYR A 192 -9.06 13.53 5.43
CA TYR A 192 -8.01 14.53 5.21
C TYR A 192 -6.86 14.39 6.19
N PHE A 193 -7.15 13.98 7.42
CA PHE A 193 -6.12 13.68 8.40
C PHE A 193 -5.17 12.62 7.84
N PHE A 194 -5.68 11.50 7.32
CA PHE A 194 -4.83 10.46 6.71
C PHE A 194 -4.02 10.97 5.51
N TYR A 195 -4.65 11.67 4.56
CA TYR A 195 -3.98 12.13 3.33
C TYR A 195 -2.86 13.15 3.58
N ILE A 196 -2.93 13.93 4.66
CA ILE A 196 -1.94 14.95 5.00
C ILE A 196 -0.93 14.43 6.02
N PHE A 197 -1.44 13.77 7.07
CA PHE A 197 -0.61 13.25 8.16
C PHE A 197 0.36 12.19 7.65
N TYR A 198 -0.08 11.29 6.76
CA TYR A 198 0.80 10.22 6.28
C TYR A 198 2.06 10.76 5.57
N PRO A 199 1.97 11.61 4.54
CA PRO A 199 3.15 12.25 3.97
C PRO A 199 3.96 13.05 4.98
N ALA A 200 3.29 13.88 5.78
CA ALA A 200 3.96 14.80 6.69
C ALA A 200 4.83 14.08 7.73
N HIS A 201 4.33 13.04 8.39
CA HIS A 201 5.12 12.37 9.42
C HIS A 201 6.32 11.60 8.84
N ILE A 202 6.19 11.01 7.64
CA ILE A 202 7.32 10.34 6.96
C ILE A 202 8.42 11.35 6.62
N TRP A 203 8.05 12.50 6.03
CA TRP A 203 9.02 13.54 5.70
C TRP A 203 9.67 14.16 6.94
N VAL A 204 8.89 14.42 7.99
CA VAL A 204 9.43 14.96 9.25
C VAL A 204 10.42 13.99 9.90
N LEU A 205 10.09 12.69 9.98
CA LEU A 205 11.00 11.69 10.52
C LEU A 205 12.28 11.57 9.70
N TYR A 206 12.17 11.64 8.37
CA TYR A 206 13.33 11.61 7.49
C TYR A 206 14.23 12.84 7.68
N ILE A 207 13.65 14.04 7.75
CA ILE A 207 14.40 15.28 7.98
C ILE A 207 15.14 15.22 9.32
N ILE A 208 14.48 14.75 10.38
CA ILE A 208 15.12 14.58 11.70
C ILE A 208 16.29 13.59 11.59
N ALA A 209 16.09 12.45 10.92
CA ALA A 209 17.14 11.46 10.71
C ALA A 209 18.33 12.03 9.92
N ALA A 210 18.08 12.83 8.88
CA ALA A 210 19.12 13.50 8.10
C ALA A 210 19.91 14.52 8.93
N ILE A 211 19.23 15.35 9.72
CA ILE A 211 19.88 16.31 10.61
C ILE A 211 20.74 15.59 11.66
N MET A 212 20.24 14.50 12.25
CA MET A 212 21.00 13.70 13.22
C MET A 212 22.21 13.01 12.59
N SER A 213 22.04 12.44 11.39
CA SER A 213 23.12 11.79 10.63
C SER A 213 24.27 12.76 10.33
N ASN A 214 23.95 13.98 9.87
CA ASN A 214 24.94 15.00 9.55
C ASN A 214 25.66 15.58 10.77
N ARG A 215 25.15 15.37 11.99
CA ARG A 215 25.81 15.78 13.24
C ARG A 215 26.75 14.73 13.81
N LEU A 216 26.66 13.47 13.36
CA LEU A 216 27.45 12.34 13.83
C LEU A 216 28.63 11.99 12.91
N SER A 217 28.73 12.67 11.77
CA SER A 217 29.83 12.64 10.80
C SER A 217 30.77 13.83 10.99
#